data_AF-A0A2V6YWE2-F1
#
_entry.id   AF-A0A2V6YWE2-F1
#
_cell.length_a   1.000
_cell.length_b   1.000
_cell.length_c   1.000
_cell.angle_alpha   90.00
_cell.angle_beta   90.00
_cell.angle_gamma   90.00
#
_symmetry.space_group_name_H-M   'P 1'
#
loop_
_entity.id
_entity.type
_entity.pdbx_description
1 polymer ?
#
loop_
_entity_poly.entity_id
_entity_poly.type
_entity_poly.pdbx_seq_one_letter_code
_entity_poly.pdbx_strand_id
1 'polypeptide(L)' 'MKHGPIALIADELPVVALVVRDASYERMLGNIEEVRARDGLVIAVAHAGDRNVASKAKHVIEVPPCAELLAPL' A
#
# COMPACT_ATOMS: atom_id res chain seq x y z
N MET A 1 10.17 -1.01 5.12
CA MET A 1 9.87 -0.89 6.58
C MET A 1 10.98 -1.56 7.43
N LYS A 2 12.02 -0.86 7.91
CA LYS A 2 13.31 -1.55 8.18
C LYS A 2 13.67 -1.88 9.64
N HIS A 3 13.02 -1.33 10.67
CA HIS A 3 13.55 -1.40 12.05
C HIS A 3 12.68 -2.12 13.10
N GLY A 4 11.58 -2.80 12.72
CA GLY A 4 10.79 -3.57 13.70
C GLY A 4 9.45 -4.12 13.19
N PRO A 5 8.54 -3.30 12.63
CA PRO A 5 7.19 -3.73 12.27
C PRO A 5 7.13 -4.85 11.21
N ILE A 6 8.16 -4.93 10.37
CA ILE A 6 8.24 -5.91 9.28
C ILE A 6 8.43 -7.35 9.78
N ALA A 7 8.91 -7.51 11.03
CA ALA A 7 9.05 -8.82 11.68
C ALA A 7 7.71 -9.40 12.13
N LEU A 8 6.65 -8.59 12.13
CA LEU A 8 5.29 -8.98 12.53
C LEU A 8 4.41 -9.38 11.35
N ILE A 9 4.93 -9.30 10.11
CA ILE A 9 4.17 -9.65 8.92
C ILE A 9 3.98 -11.16 8.86
N ALA A 10 2.74 -11.58 8.92
CA ALA A 10 2.26 -12.95 8.76
C ALA A 10 0.86 -12.90 8.13
N ASP A 11 0.34 -14.03 7.66
CA ASP A 11 -0.97 -14.14 7.00
C ASP A 11 -2.13 -13.60 7.85
N GLU A 12 -2.03 -13.72 9.18
CA GLU A 12 -3.06 -13.27 10.12
C GLU A 12 -3.01 -11.76 10.41
N LEU A 13 -1.98 -11.05 9.94
CA LEU A 13 -1.78 -9.63 10.20
C LEU A 13 -1.88 -8.79 8.90
N PRO A 14 -3.09 -8.33 8.53
CA PRO A 14 -3.26 -7.56 7.31
C PRO A 14 -2.57 -6.19 7.41
N VAL A 15 -1.85 -5.84 6.36
CA VAL A 15 -1.19 -4.54 6.21
C VAL A 15 -2.08 -3.64 5.36
N VAL A 16 -2.47 -2.50 5.94
CA VAL A 16 -3.18 -1.44 5.21
C VAL A 16 -2.16 -0.45 4.65
N ALA A 17 -2.10 -0.33 3.33
CA ALA A 17 -1.18 0.56 2.64
C ALA A 17 -1.93 1.74 2.01
N LEU A 18 -1.59 2.97 2.41
CA LEU A 18 -2.04 4.19 1.75
C LEU A 18 -1.12 4.47 0.57
N VAL A 19 -1.64 4.40 -0.65
CA VAL A 19 -0.85 4.55 -1.88
C VAL A 19 -1.37 5.76 -2.67
N VAL A 20 -0.94 6.93 -2.22
CA VAL A 20 -1.20 8.21 -2.89
C VAL A 20 -0.18 8.44 -4.01
N ARG A 21 -0.60 9.16 -5.06
CA ARG A 21 0.22 9.47 -6.24
C ARG A 21 1.13 10.67 -5.99
N ASP A 22 2.01 10.57 -5.01
CA ASP A 22 2.95 11.61 -4.60
C ASP A 22 4.41 11.10 -4.58
N ALA A 23 5.31 11.84 -3.93
CA ALA A 23 6.73 11.47 -3.80
C ALA A 23 6.97 10.15 -3.03
N SER A 24 6.00 9.65 -2.28
CA SER A 24 6.07 8.40 -1.53
C SER A 24 5.67 7.18 -2.35
N TYR A 25 5.00 7.37 -3.50
CA TYR A 25 4.37 6.31 -4.29
C TYR A 25 5.30 5.12 -4.57
N GLU A 26 6.49 5.35 -5.14
CA GLU A 26 7.45 4.29 -5.46
C GLU A 26 7.96 3.57 -4.21
N ARG A 27 8.14 4.30 -3.10
CA ARG A 27 8.53 3.72 -1.81
C ARG A 27 7.40 2.84 -1.25
N MET A 28 6.16 3.27 -1.39
CA MET A 28 4.99 2.52 -0.95
C MET A 28 4.80 1.23 -1.76
N LEU A 29 5.01 1.27 -3.08
CA LEU A 29 5.05 0.06 -3.90
C LEU A 29 6.14 -0.90 -3.43
N GLY A 30 7.34 -0.40 -3.13
CA GLY A 30 8.42 -1.21 -2.56
C GLY A 30 8.03 -1.86 -1.23
N ASN A 31 7.41 -1.10 -0.33
CA ASN A 31 6.92 -1.64 0.95
C ASN A 31 5.84 -2.72 0.74
N ILE A 32 4.93 -2.55 -0.23
CA ILE A 32 3.91 -3.56 -0.56
C ILE A 32 4.58 -4.85 -1.04
N GLU A 33 5.58 -4.77 -1.90
CA GLU A 33 6.33 -5.95 -2.35
C GLU A 33 7.10 -6.61 -1.20
N GLU A 34 7.69 -5.84 -0.28
CA GLU A 34 8.33 -6.38 0.93
C GLU A 34 7.34 -7.19 1.80
N VAL A 35 6.07 -6.74 1.88
CA VAL A 35 5.00 -7.43 2.62
C VAL A 35 4.59 -8.72 1.92
N ARG A 36 4.35 -8.65 0.59
CA ARG A 36 3.97 -9.82 -0.22
C ARG A 36 5.04 -10.90 -0.25
N ALA A 37 6.31 -10.52 -0.27
CA ALA A 37 7.43 -11.46 -0.24
C ALA A 37 7.51 -12.29 1.06
N ARG A 38 6.68 -11.96 2.06
CA ARG A 38 6.56 -12.64 3.36
C ARG A 38 5.16 -13.18 3.57
N ASP A 39 4.44 -13.42 2.47
CA ASP A 39 3.04 -13.91 2.43
C ASP A 39 2.00 -12.98 3.08
N GLY A 40 2.41 -11.80 3.56
CA GLY A 40 1.55 -10.83 4.20
C GLY A 40 0.40 -10.34 3.31
N LEU A 41 -0.79 -10.25 3.90
CA LEU A 41 -1.99 -9.77 3.23
C LEU A 41 -1.99 -8.24 3.12
N VAL A 42 -2.05 -7.72 1.89
CA VAL A 42 -2.11 -6.26 1.64
C VAL A 42 -3.52 -5.82 1.25
N ILE A 43 -4.02 -4.81 1.97
CA ILE A 43 -5.19 -4.01 1.62
C ILE A 43 -4.69 -2.62 1.24
N ALA A 44 -4.86 -2.21 -0.01
CA ALA A 44 -4.39 -0.91 -0.47
C ALA A 44 -5.56 0.09 -0.57
N VAL A 45 -5.30 1.33 -0.18
CA VAL A 45 -6.15 2.49 -0.52
C VAL A 45 -5.42 3.26 -1.60
N ALA A 46 -5.99 3.36 -2.79
CA ALA A 46 -5.31 3.95 -3.94
C ALA A 46 -6.28 4.69 -4.86
N HIS A 47 -5.74 5.52 -5.74
CA HIS A 47 -6.55 6.22 -6.72
C HIS A 47 -7.26 5.25 -7.68
N ALA A 48 -8.50 5.58 -8.04
CA ALA A 48 -9.27 4.79 -8.99
C ALA A 48 -8.50 4.57 -10.30
N GLY A 49 -8.46 3.33 -10.78
CA GLY A 49 -7.74 2.96 -12.00
C GLY A 49 -6.24 2.72 -11.85
N ASP A 50 -5.70 2.72 -10.62
CA ASP A 50 -4.30 2.39 -10.36
C ASP A 50 -4.02 0.88 -10.52
N ARG A 51 -3.77 0.48 -11.78
CA ARG A 51 -3.49 -0.92 -12.12
C ARG A 51 -2.22 -1.47 -11.47
N ASN A 52 -1.27 -0.60 -11.14
CA ASN A 52 0.01 -1.03 -10.58
C ASN A 52 -0.21 -1.50 -9.12
N VAL A 53 -0.95 -0.72 -8.34
CA VAL A 53 -1.39 -1.13 -7.00
C VAL A 53 -2.32 -2.34 -7.06
N ALA A 54 -3.30 -2.34 -7.97
CA ALA A 54 -4.24 -3.46 -8.13
C ALA A 54 -3.57 -4.80 -8.48
N SER A 55 -2.42 -4.76 -9.16
CA SER A 55 -1.63 -5.97 -9.46
C SER A 55 -0.88 -6.55 -8.25
N LYS A 56 -0.75 -5.78 -7.16
CA LYS A 56 0.10 -6.10 -6.01
C LYS A 56 -0.69 -6.31 -4.72
N ALA A 57 -1.81 -5.62 -4.54
CA ALA A 57 -2.65 -5.78 -3.35
C ALA A 57 -3.71 -6.87 -3.55
N LYS A 58 -4.06 -7.59 -2.48
CA LYS A 58 -5.16 -8.57 -2.51
C LYS A 58 -6.52 -7.87 -2.59
N HIS A 59 -6.64 -6.74 -1.89
CA HIS A 59 -7.82 -5.89 -1.89
C HIS A 59 -7.41 -4.45 -2.18
N VAL A 60 -8.23 -3.75 -2.97
CA VAL A 60 -8.04 -2.33 -3.27
C VAL A 60 -9.32 -1.59 -2.92
N ILE A 61 -9.17 -0.53 -2.14
CA ILE A 61 -10.19 0.48 -1.89
C ILE A 61 -9.84 1.65 -2.79
N GLU A 62 -10.61 1.82 -3.87
CA GLU A 62 -10.42 2.91 -4.80
C GLU A 62 -11.01 4.21 -4.26
N VAL A 63 -10.22 5.28 -4.30
CA VAL A 63 -10.64 6.65 -3.95
C VAL A 63 -10.46 7.58 -5.15
N PRO A 64 -11.32 8.58 -5.33
CA PRO A 64 -11.12 9.58 -6.38
C PRO A 64 -9.85 10.40 -6.10
N PRO A 65 -9.17 10.91 -7.15
CA PRO A 65 -8.06 11.83 -6.97
C PRO A 65 -8.53 13.10 -6.26
N CYS A 66 -7.72 13.58 -5.33
CA CYS A 66 -7.94 14.82 -4.62
C CYS A 66 -6.70 15.72 -4.71
N ALA A 67 -6.87 17.01 -4.39
CA ALA A 67 -5.75 17.92 -4.29
C ALA A 67 -4.78 17.44 -3.20
N GLU A 68 -3.48 17.65 -3.39
CA GLU A 68 -2.43 17.22 -2.45
C GLU A 68 -2.71 17.69 -1.01
N LEU A 69 -3.26 18.90 -0.85
CA LEU A 69 -3.64 19.46 0.46
C LEU A 69 -4.75 18.66 1.19
N LEU A 70 -5.51 17.85 0.45
CA LEU A 70 -6.60 17.02 0.95
C LEU A 70 -6.25 15.53 0.95
N ALA A 71 -5.11 15.16 0.38
CA ALA A 71 -4.61 13.81 0.43
C ALA A 71 -4.14 13.47 1.86
N PRO A 72 -4.15 12.19 2.25
CA PRO A 72 -3.55 11.74 3.50
C PRO A 72 -2.13 12.31 3.68
N LEU A 73 -1.85 12.87 4.86
CA LEU A 73 -0.53 13.39 5.27
C LEU A 73 0.50 12.26 5.49
#